data_AF-A0A6J1L1I5-F1
#
_entry.id   AF-A0A6J1L1I5-F1
#
_cell.length_a   1.000
_cell.length_b   1.000
_cell.length_c   1.000
_cell.angle_alpha   90.00
_cell.angle_beta   90.00
_cell.angle_gamma   90.00
#
_symmetry.space_group_name_H-M   'P 1'
#
loop_
_entity.id
_entity.type
_entity.pdbx_description
1 polymer ?
#
loop_
_entity_poly.entity_id
_entity_poly.type
_entity_poly.pdbx_seq_one_letter_code
_entity_poly.pdbx_strand_id
1 'polypeptide(L)'
;MASLNPVSPSQSLFNKLHFRTPTFVAPTSFSNSNSSLESSFLPKRVPSALRFKKSTAGISTVRMKTVPLVSATTAEKSKKRYPGESKGFVEEMRFVAMKLHTRDQAKEGEKETKEPQEAPVAKWEPTVEGYLRFLVDSKLVYDTLDKIIAKAVFPSYAEFRDTGLERSEALAKDLEWFKEQGYVIPEPSSPGVTYARYLEELSEKDPQAFICHFYNTYFAHTAGGRMIGRKVAERILENKELEFYKWDGDLSQLLQNVRDKLNKVAESWSREEKDHCLEETEKSFKHSGEILRLILS
;
A
#
# COMPACT_ATOMS: atom_id res chain seq x y z
N MET A 1 -64.28 -51.30 8.20
CA MET A 1 -64.19 -51.08 9.66
C MET A 1 -62.70 -51.08 9.99
N ALA A 2 -62.05 -50.10 10.60
CA ALA A 2 -62.30 -48.75 11.12
C ALA A 2 -60.85 -48.21 11.35
N SER A 3 -60.47 -46.95 11.40
CA SER A 3 -61.09 -45.64 11.30
C SER A 3 -59.95 -44.67 10.97
N LEU A 4 -60.26 -43.68 10.14
CA LEU A 4 -59.55 -42.40 10.09
C LEU A 4 -59.72 -41.66 11.44
N ASN A 5 -58.81 -40.73 11.77
CA ASN A 5 -59.08 -39.33 12.15
C ASN A 5 -58.11 -38.68 13.17
N PRO A 6 -58.02 -37.33 13.18
CA PRO A 6 -56.75 -36.57 13.18
C PRO A 6 -56.76 -35.44 14.25
N VAL A 7 -56.01 -34.34 14.01
CA VAL A 7 -56.21 -32.96 14.54
C VAL A 7 -55.79 -32.75 16.01
N SER A 8 -55.18 -31.65 16.49
CA SER A 8 -54.53 -30.44 15.95
C SER A 8 -53.94 -29.68 17.19
N PRO A 9 -53.73 -28.35 17.24
CA PRO A 9 -52.53 -27.74 17.83
C PRO A 9 -52.77 -27.09 19.21
N SER A 10 -51.72 -26.93 20.01
CA SER A 10 -51.77 -26.02 21.17
C SER A 10 -51.15 -24.67 20.81
N GLN A 11 -51.99 -23.67 20.58
CA GLN A 11 -51.67 -22.26 20.80
C GLN A 11 -51.95 -21.91 22.27
N SER A 12 -51.00 -21.26 22.95
CA SER A 12 -51.33 -20.23 23.96
C SER A 12 -50.16 -19.24 24.02
N LEU A 13 -50.30 -18.05 23.44
CA LEU A 13 -50.82 -16.82 24.06
C LEU A 13 -49.77 -16.07 24.90
N PHE A 14 -49.37 -14.94 24.34
CA PHE A 14 -49.03 -13.65 24.97
C PHE A 14 -47.98 -13.60 26.08
N ASN A 15 -46.88 -12.89 25.78
CA ASN A 15 -46.56 -11.72 26.60
C ASN A 15 -46.05 -10.56 25.72
N LYS A 16 -46.87 -9.49 25.68
CA LYS A 16 -46.49 -8.15 25.22
C LYS A 16 -45.64 -7.52 26.32
N LEU A 17 -44.47 -7.01 25.97
CA LEU A 17 -43.83 -5.92 26.71
C LEU A 17 -43.66 -4.74 25.74
N HIS A 18 -44.45 -3.70 26.01
CA HIS A 18 -44.28 -2.35 25.49
C HIS A 18 -43.71 -1.47 26.60
N PHE A 19 -43.24 -0.28 26.17
CA PHE A 19 -42.59 0.82 26.90
C PHE A 19 -41.05 0.69 26.92
N ARG A 20 -40.25 1.71 26.54
CA ARG A 20 -40.52 3.13 26.25
C ARG A 20 -39.29 3.70 25.52
N THR A 21 -39.51 4.59 24.56
CA THR A 21 -38.50 5.48 23.96
C THR A 21 -38.01 6.53 24.98
N PRO A 22 -36.80 7.07 24.78
CA PRO A 22 -36.56 8.48 25.05
C PRO A 22 -35.94 9.21 23.85
N THR A 23 -36.50 10.39 23.59
CA THR A 23 -36.11 11.41 22.62
C THR A 23 -34.89 12.22 23.07
N PHE A 24 -33.97 12.42 22.13
CA PHE A 24 -33.15 13.60 21.80
C PHE A 24 -32.72 14.60 22.89
N VAL A 25 -31.40 14.80 23.00
CA VAL A 25 -30.76 16.13 23.18
C VAL A 25 -29.45 16.16 22.38
N ALA A 26 -29.26 17.20 21.57
CA ALA A 26 -28.07 17.46 20.76
C ALA A 26 -26.97 18.20 21.56
N PRO A 27 -25.71 18.14 21.10
CA PRO A 27 -24.84 19.30 21.20
C PRO A 27 -24.21 19.71 19.85
N THR A 28 -24.54 20.94 19.47
CA THR A 28 -23.74 21.97 18.80
C THR A 28 -22.32 21.61 18.29
N SER A 29 -22.20 21.65 16.96
CA SER A 29 -21.20 22.39 16.16
C SER A 29 -19.86 22.76 16.81
N PHE A 30 -18.78 22.11 16.35
CA PHE A 30 -17.48 22.74 16.20
C PHE A 30 -16.97 22.52 14.77
N SER A 31 -16.85 23.64 14.06
CA SER A 31 -16.16 23.81 12.80
C SER A 31 -14.71 23.37 12.93
N ASN A 32 -14.23 22.50 12.03
CA ASN A 32 -12.79 22.34 11.83
C ASN A 32 -12.43 22.77 10.41
N SER A 33 -11.65 23.84 10.38
CA SER A 33 -11.15 24.54 9.21
C SER A 33 -10.14 23.73 8.43
N ASN A 34 -10.27 23.77 7.11
CA ASN A 34 -9.22 23.48 6.14
C ASN A 34 -7.90 24.18 6.54
N SER A 35 -6.81 23.43 6.63
CA SER A 35 -5.46 23.99 6.58
C SER A 35 -4.65 23.28 5.50
N SER A 36 -4.68 23.88 4.32
CA SER A 36 -3.67 23.75 3.28
C SER A 36 -2.34 24.31 3.81
N LEU A 37 -1.40 23.43 4.12
CA LEU A 37 -0.04 23.81 4.49
C LEU A 37 0.81 23.96 3.22
N GLU A 38 0.70 25.13 2.59
CA GLU A 38 1.71 25.62 1.63
C GLU A 38 2.93 26.14 2.41
N SER A 39 4.07 25.47 2.24
CA SER A 39 5.36 25.93 2.74
C SER A 39 5.91 27.04 1.86
N SER A 40 5.79 28.29 2.30
CA SER A 40 6.47 29.45 1.71
C SER A 40 7.55 29.96 2.67
N PHE A 41 8.79 29.52 2.47
CA PHE A 41 9.97 30.11 3.12
C PHE A 41 10.56 31.19 2.21
N LEU A 42 10.36 32.46 2.57
CA LEU A 42 11.15 33.59 2.08
C LEU A 42 12.17 34.01 3.16
N PRO A 43 13.41 34.40 2.78
CA PRO A 43 14.48 34.69 3.71
C PRO A 43 14.41 36.14 4.23
N LYS A 44 14.50 36.33 5.55
CA LYS A 44 14.70 37.65 6.17
C LYS A 44 16.20 37.94 6.30
N ARG A 45 16.66 38.95 5.55
CA ARG A 45 17.90 39.72 5.79
C ARG A 45 17.84 40.44 7.14
N VAL A 46 18.98 40.51 7.84
CA VAL A 46 19.27 41.52 8.88
C VAL A 46 20.73 41.98 8.72
N PRO A 47 21.08 43.25 9.02
CA PRO A 47 22.23 43.93 8.43
C PRO A 47 23.56 43.89 9.23
N SER A 48 24.63 43.96 8.44
CA SER A 48 25.90 44.69 8.59
C SER A 48 26.45 45.17 9.94
N ALA A 49 27.76 44.87 10.08
CA ALA A 49 28.88 45.72 10.52
C ALA A 49 29.31 45.67 11.98
N LEU A 50 30.55 45.19 12.19
CA LEU A 50 31.55 45.86 13.03
C LEU A 50 32.96 45.44 12.56
N ARG A 51 33.69 46.44 12.07
CA ARG A 51 35.13 46.40 11.74
C ARG A 51 35.93 46.40 13.04
N PHE A 52 36.93 45.52 13.14
CA PHE A 52 38.15 45.81 13.91
C PHE A 52 39.39 45.55 13.04
N LYS A 53 40.19 46.60 12.87
CA LYS A 53 41.51 46.58 12.23
C LYS A 53 42.56 46.10 13.23
N LYS A 54 43.55 45.32 12.75
CA LYS A 54 44.95 45.44 13.18
C LYS A 54 45.87 44.97 12.05
N SER A 55 46.76 45.86 11.60
CA SER A 55 48.00 45.53 10.88
C SER A 55 49.00 44.96 11.90
N THR A 56 50.07 44.24 11.58
CA THR A 56 51.27 44.45 10.72
C THR A 56 52.04 43.11 10.86
N ALA A 57 52.86 42.54 9.98
CA ALA A 57 53.96 43.01 9.15
C ALA A 57 54.41 41.81 8.27
N GLY A 58 55.11 42.07 7.16
CA GLY A 58 55.50 41.06 6.18
C GLY A 58 56.81 40.32 6.46
N ILE A 59 56.97 39.16 5.83
CA ILE A 59 58.25 38.56 5.42
C ILE A 59 58.02 37.90 4.04
N SER A 60 58.95 38.15 3.12
CA SER A 60 58.94 37.68 1.73
C SER A 60 59.97 36.55 1.52
N THR A 61 59.78 35.79 0.43
CA THR A 61 60.67 34.79 -0.20
C THR A 61 60.71 33.41 0.48
N VAL A 62 60.68 32.24 -0.18
CA VAL A 62 61.29 31.81 -1.46
C VAL A 62 60.40 30.76 -2.16
N ARG A 63 60.38 30.81 -3.50
CA ARG A 63 59.80 29.83 -4.42
C ARG A 63 60.73 28.61 -4.55
N MET A 64 60.27 27.42 -4.15
CA MET A 64 60.88 26.16 -4.59
C MET A 64 59.93 25.43 -5.54
N LYS A 65 60.43 25.13 -6.74
CA LYS A 65 59.83 24.19 -7.69
C LYS A 65 60.47 22.83 -7.45
N THR A 66 59.67 21.84 -7.10
CA THR A 66 60.04 20.42 -7.22
C THR A 66 58.81 19.59 -7.59
N VAL A 67 58.83 19.18 -8.86
CA VAL A 67 58.27 17.99 -9.55
C VAL A 67 56.97 17.35 -9.00
N PRO A 68 55.91 17.19 -9.83
CA PRO A 68 54.72 16.46 -9.40
C PRO A 68 55.02 14.96 -9.34
N LEU A 69 54.94 14.39 -8.14
CA LEU A 69 54.77 12.94 -7.99
C LEU A 69 53.37 12.61 -8.49
N VAL A 70 53.29 11.98 -9.66
CA VAL A 70 52.04 11.44 -10.21
C VAL A 70 51.64 10.27 -9.32
N SER A 71 50.91 10.56 -8.26
CA SER A 71 50.15 9.55 -7.53
C SER A 71 48.98 9.19 -8.42
N ALA A 72 49.04 8.01 -9.04
CA ALA A 72 47.91 7.43 -9.75
C ALA A 72 46.83 7.09 -8.72
N THR A 73 46.03 8.10 -8.34
CA THR A 73 44.73 7.85 -7.75
C THR A 73 43.91 7.19 -8.85
N THR A 74 43.73 5.88 -8.75
CA THR A 74 42.60 5.20 -9.37
C THR A 74 41.35 5.95 -8.91
N ALA A 75 40.86 6.84 -9.76
CA ALA A 75 39.56 7.46 -9.59
C ALA A 75 38.55 6.32 -9.67
N GLU A 76 38.14 5.80 -8.51
CA GLU A 76 36.87 5.10 -8.40
C GLU A 76 35.83 6.03 -9.03
N LYS A 77 35.34 5.66 -10.22
CA LYS A 77 34.12 6.25 -10.76
C LYS A 77 33.09 6.09 -9.65
N SER A 78 32.65 7.20 -9.05
CA SER A 78 31.53 7.19 -8.14
C SER A 78 30.38 6.50 -8.88
N LYS A 79 30.09 5.24 -8.49
CA LYS A 79 28.95 4.51 -9.05
C LYS A 79 27.74 5.42 -8.83
N LYS A 80 27.02 5.75 -9.90
CA LYS A 80 25.84 6.61 -9.81
C LYS A 80 24.91 5.97 -8.77
N ARG A 81 24.73 6.66 -7.65
CA ARG A 81 23.86 6.23 -6.56
C ARG A 81 22.44 6.03 -7.11
N TYR A 82 21.79 4.93 -6.77
CA TYR A 82 20.40 4.71 -7.19
C TYR A 82 19.49 5.78 -6.59
N PRO A 83 18.49 6.29 -7.34
CA PRO A 83 17.53 7.23 -6.78
C PRO A 83 16.85 6.65 -5.52
N GLY A 84 16.99 7.32 -4.38
CA GLY A 84 16.43 6.88 -3.10
C GLY A 84 17.37 6.11 -2.18
N GLU A 85 18.53 5.64 -2.67
CA GLU A 85 19.49 4.83 -1.90
C GLU A 85 20.06 5.55 -0.66
N SER A 86 19.96 6.88 -0.57
CA SER A 86 20.33 7.64 0.64
C SER A 86 19.26 7.64 1.73
N LYS A 87 18.04 7.23 1.43
CA LYS A 87 16.88 7.21 2.34
C LYS A 87 16.47 5.80 2.79
N GLY A 88 17.05 4.76 2.18
CA GLY A 88 16.73 3.36 2.43
C GLY A 88 16.16 2.66 1.21
N PHE A 89 16.23 1.32 1.21
CA PHE A 89 15.84 0.51 0.07
C PHE A 89 14.35 0.64 -0.29
N VAL A 90 13.49 0.91 0.69
CA VAL A 90 12.06 1.15 0.45
C VAL A 90 11.81 2.38 -0.43
N GLU A 91 12.66 3.42 -0.35
CA GLU A 91 12.54 4.57 -1.24
C GLU A 91 12.92 4.20 -2.68
N GLU A 92 13.89 3.30 -2.87
CA GLU A 92 14.23 2.76 -4.20
C GLU A 92 13.04 1.99 -4.78
N MET A 93 12.41 1.10 -3.98
CA MET A 93 11.20 0.39 -4.39
C MET A 93 10.06 1.36 -4.74
N ARG A 94 9.83 2.39 -3.92
CA ARG A 94 8.83 3.44 -4.19
C ARG A 94 9.13 4.12 -5.52
N PHE A 95 10.38 4.49 -5.77
CA PHE A 95 10.76 5.19 -7.00
C PHE A 95 10.47 4.35 -8.25
N VAL A 96 10.81 3.06 -8.24
CA VAL A 96 10.51 2.16 -9.36
C VAL A 96 9.00 1.98 -9.53
N ALA A 97 8.27 1.73 -8.44
CA ALA A 97 6.82 1.58 -8.47
C ALA A 97 6.12 2.84 -9.04
N MET A 98 6.56 4.04 -8.62
CA MET A 98 5.95 5.29 -9.08
C MET A 98 6.13 5.52 -10.58
N LYS A 99 7.26 5.13 -11.16
CA LYS A 99 7.49 5.24 -12.61
C LYS A 99 6.57 4.34 -13.44
N LEU A 100 6.17 3.20 -12.89
CA LEU A 100 5.30 2.24 -13.57
C LEU A 100 3.82 2.65 -13.56
N HIS A 101 3.43 3.68 -12.82
CA HIS A 101 2.08 4.24 -12.90
C HIS A 101 1.90 5.09 -14.15
N THR A 102 0.65 5.29 -14.58
CA THR A 102 0.33 6.33 -15.56
C THR A 102 0.28 7.70 -14.92
N ARG A 103 0.47 8.76 -15.72
CA ARG A 103 0.34 10.16 -15.24
C ARG A 103 -1.04 10.47 -14.67
N ASP A 104 -2.06 9.77 -15.14
CA ASP A 104 -3.44 9.88 -14.69
C ASP A 104 -3.65 9.27 -13.30
N GLN A 105 -2.88 8.23 -12.96
CA GLN A 105 -2.96 7.55 -11.66
C GLN A 105 -2.03 8.16 -10.61
N ALA A 106 -0.83 8.60 -11.01
CA ALA A 106 0.16 9.21 -10.13
C ALA A 106 0.95 10.33 -10.83
N LYS A 107 1.23 11.42 -10.10
CA LYS A 107 1.98 12.59 -10.61
C LYS A 107 3.37 12.22 -11.14
N GLU A 108 4.00 11.22 -10.54
CA GLU A 108 5.34 10.69 -10.86
C GLU A 108 5.31 9.59 -11.95
N GLY A 109 4.13 9.20 -12.46
CA GLY A 109 3.97 8.14 -13.45
C GLY A 109 4.64 8.43 -14.78
N GLU A 110 5.23 7.42 -15.42
CA GLU A 110 5.90 7.55 -16.72
C GLU A 110 5.28 6.67 -17.81
N LYS A 111 4.35 5.77 -17.45
CA LYS A 111 3.68 4.88 -18.42
C LYS A 111 2.49 5.58 -19.10
N GLU A 112 2.22 5.19 -20.33
CA GLU A 112 1.02 5.57 -21.07
C GLU A 112 -0.16 4.65 -20.70
N THR A 113 -1.37 5.19 -20.75
CA THR A 113 -2.61 4.43 -20.51
C THR A 113 -2.87 3.48 -21.69
N LYS A 114 -2.79 2.17 -21.44
CA LYS A 114 -3.02 1.12 -22.44
C LYS A 114 -4.23 0.25 -22.10
N GLU A 115 -4.43 0.00 -20.82
CA GLU A 115 -5.49 -0.89 -20.35
C GLU A 115 -6.64 -0.12 -19.67
N PRO A 116 -7.87 -0.66 -19.63
CA PRO A 116 -9.02 0.03 -19.03
C PRO A 116 -8.81 0.42 -17.56
N GLN A 117 -8.16 -0.45 -16.78
CA GLN A 117 -7.81 -0.22 -15.37
C GLN A 117 -6.67 0.79 -15.17
N GLU A 118 -6.03 1.27 -16.23
CA GLU A 118 -5.01 2.32 -16.18
C GLU A 118 -5.60 3.71 -16.42
N ALA A 119 -6.84 3.77 -16.92
CA ALA A 119 -7.58 5.01 -17.13
C ALA A 119 -7.94 5.69 -15.80
N PRO A 120 -8.19 7.01 -15.78
CA PRO A 120 -8.65 7.71 -14.59
C PRO A 120 -9.85 7.02 -13.95
N VAL A 121 -9.78 6.73 -12.65
CA VAL A 121 -10.84 6.02 -11.90
C VAL A 121 -12.21 6.71 -12.02
N ALA A 122 -12.24 8.02 -12.24
CA ALA A 122 -13.49 8.76 -12.48
C ALA A 122 -14.30 8.28 -13.69
N LYS A 123 -13.62 7.70 -14.70
CA LYS A 123 -14.20 7.17 -15.94
C LYS A 123 -14.62 5.70 -15.83
N TRP A 124 -14.36 5.05 -14.70
CA TRP A 124 -14.70 3.65 -14.53
C TRP A 124 -16.21 3.46 -14.33
N GLU A 125 -16.73 2.38 -14.91
CA GLU A 125 -18.10 1.93 -14.76
C GLU A 125 -18.09 0.55 -14.08
N PRO A 126 -17.87 0.49 -12.75
CA PRO A 126 -17.79 -0.77 -12.03
C PRO A 126 -19.17 -1.42 -11.89
N THR A 127 -19.19 -2.75 -11.77
CA THR A 127 -20.37 -3.54 -11.40
C THR A 127 -20.15 -4.20 -10.04
N VAL A 128 -21.22 -4.54 -9.31
CA VAL A 128 -21.08 -5.30 -8.05
C VAL A 128 -20.47 -6.68 -8.31
N GLU A 129 -20.82 -7.31 -9.44
CA GLU A 129 -20.31 -8.62 -9.85
C GLU A 129 -18.80 -8.59 -10.12
N GLY A 130 -18.34 -7.61 -10.91
CA GLY A 130 -16.92 -7.40 -11.18
C GLY A 130 -16.14 -7.06 -9.91
N TYR A 131 -16.73 -6.24 -9.04
CA TYR A 131 -16.11 -5.89 -7.77
C TYR A 131 -16.03 -7.08 -6.79
N LEU A 132 -17.04 -7.95 -6.75
CA LEU A 132 -16.99 -9.19 -5.97
C LEU A 132 -15.87 -10.13 -6.44
N ARG A 133 -15.68 -10.28 -7.76
CA ARG A 133 -14.53 -11.04 -8.32
C ARG A 133 -13.21 -10.42 -7.87
N PHE A 134 -13.09 -9.10 -7.93
CA PHE A 134 -11.91 -8.38 -7.43
C PHE A 134 -11.66 -8.65 -5.94
N LEU A 135 -12.69 -8.59 -5.09
CA LEU A 135 -12.54 -8.82 -3.65
C LEU A 135 -12.17 -10.28 -3.33
N VAL A 136 -12.78 -11.25 -4.01
CA VAL A 136 -12.46 -12.68 -3.83
C VAL A 136 -11.02 -12.98 -4.26
N ASP A 137 -10.60 -12.52 -5.43
CA ASP A 137 -9.23 -12.72 -5.91
C ASP A 137 -8.20 -12.00 -5.02
N SER A 138 -8.52 -10.78 -4.59
CA SER A 138 -7.70 -10.05 -3.62
C SER A 138 -7.58 -10.82 -2.30
N LYS A 139 -8.68 -11.39 -1.79
CA LYS A 139 -8.66 -12.18 -0.56
C LYS A 139 -7.78 -13.41 -0.70
N LEU A 140 -7.85 -14.12 -1.82
CA LEU A 140 -6.98 -15.26 -2.07
C LEU A 140 -5.49 -14.85 -2.03
N VAL A 141 -5.14 -13.70 -2.61
CA VAL A 141 -3.77 -13.18 -2.58
C VAL A 141 -3.34 -12.83 -1.15
N TYR A 142 -4.16 -12.13 -0.37
CA TYR A 142 -3.83 -11.80 1.03
C TYR A 142 -3.77 -13.04 1.93
N ASP A 143 -4.69 -13.99 1.78
CA ASP A 143 -4.64 -15.27 2.50
C ASP A 143 -3.32 -16.01 2.20
N THR A 144 -2.84 -15.91 0.96
CA THR A 144 -1.58 -16.52 0.52
C THR A 144 -0.38 -15.82 1.14
N LEU A 145 -0.35 -14.48 1.13
CA LEU A 145 0.69 -13.70 1.80
C LEU A 145 0.75 -14.03 3.30
N ASP A 146 -0.40 -14.07 3.99
CA ASP A 146 -0.48 -14.37 5.41
C ASP A 146 0.05 -15.77 5.71
N LYS A 147 -0.30 -16.78 4.89
CA LYS A 147 0.22 -18.16 5.02
C LYS A 147 1.73 -18.22 4.84
N ILE A 148 2.27 -17.54 3.83
CA ILE A 148 3.72 -17.50 3.54
C ILE A 148 4.47 -16.88 4.71
N ILE A 149 4.00 -15.73 5.21
CA ILE A 149 4.60 -15.01 6.34
C ILE A 149 4.47 -15.80 7.65
N ALA A 150 3.35 -16.49 7.87
CA ALA A 150 3.18 -17.38 9.01
C ALA A 150 4.17 -18.55 8.95
N LYS A 151 4.31 -19.20 7.78
CA LYS A 151 5.26 -20.32 7.57
C LYS A 151 6.71 -19.86 7.73
N ALA A 152 7.04 -18.66 7.24
CA ALA A 152 8.36 -18.04 7.29
C ALA A 152 9.52 -18.99 6.89
N VAL A 153 9.45 -19.53 5.68
CA VAL A 153 10.49 -20.42 5.11
C VAL A 153 11.87 -19.77 5.17
N PHE A 154 11.92 -18.46 4.87
CA PHE A 154 13.08 -17.62 5.14
C PHE A 154 12.88 -16.88 6.47
N PRO A 155 13.89 -16.85 7.38
CA PRO A 155 13.75 -16.22 8.69
C PRO A 155 13.34 -14.75 8.65
N SER A 156 13.75 -14.01 7.60
CA SER A 156 13.39 -12.60 7.41
C SER A 156 11.89 -12.37 7.27
N TYR A 157 11.12 -13.36 6.81
CA TYR A 157 9.67 -13.23 6.66
C TYR A 157 8.96 -13.07 8.00
N ALA A 158 9.51 -13.65 9.08
CA ALA A 158 8.91 -13.57 10.41
C ALA A 158 8.85 -12.12 10.92
N GLU A 159 9.70 -11.21 10.41
CA GLU A 159 9.65 -9.78 10.73
C GLU A 159 8.34 -9.13 10.26
N PHE A 160 7.67 -9.70 9.26
CA PHE A 160 6.43 -9.17 8.68
C PHE A 160 5.15 -9.82 9.22
N ARG A 161 5.24 -10.58 10.31
CA ARG A 161 4.05 -11.03 11.05
C ARG A 161 3.43 -9.87 11.83
N ASP A 162 2.11 -9.91 11.95
CA ASP A 162 1.30 -9.02 12.81
C ASP A 162 1.64 -7.54 12.60
N THR A 163 1.71 -7.13 11.34
CA THR A 163 2.05 -5.76 10.93
C THR A 163 0.89 -4.79 11.15
N GLY A 164 -0.33 -5.31 11.27
CA GLY A 164 -1.57 -4.54 11.24
C GLY A 164 -2.02 -4.18 9.82
N LEU A 165 -1.26 -4.57 8.78
CA LEU A 165 -1.63 -4.34 7.39
C LEU A 165 -2.41 -5.50 6.77
N GLU A 166 -2.44 -6.67 7.41
CA GLU A 166 -3.12 -7.89 6.96
C GLU A 166 -4.58 -7.61 6.59
N ARG A 167 -5.06 -8.15 5.45
CA ARG A 167 -6.38 -7.81 4.87
C ARG A 167 -7.37 -8.97 4.80
N SER A 168 -6.91 -10.19 5.01
CA SER A 168 -7.70 -11.43 4.85
C SER A 168 -8.99 -11.44 5.68
N GLU A 169 -8.90 -11.06 6.96
CA GLU A 169 -10.06 -10.99 7.85
C GLU A 169 -11.03 -9.87 7.48
N ALA A 170 -10.51 -8.70 7.10
CA ALA A 170 -11.33 -7.58 6.65
C ALA A 170 -12.13 -7.93 5.39
N LEU A 171 -11.48 -8.58 4.42
CA LEU A 171 -12.12 -9.08 3.21
C LEU A 171 -13.16 -10.17 3.51
N ALA A 172 -12.90 -11.06 4.49
CA ALA A 172 -13.88 -12.06 4.91
C ALA A 172 -15.16 -11.40 5.46
N LYS A 173 -15.03 -10.35 6.28
CA LYS A 173 -16.17 -9.58 6.79
C LYS A 173 -16.96 -8.91 5.67
N ASP A 174 -16.27 -8.29 4.71
CA ASP A 174 -16.93 -7.63 3.59
C ASP A 174 -17.67 -8.62 2.67
N LEU A 175 -17.07 -9.78 2.38
CA LEU A 175 -17.72 -10.82 1.57
C LEU A 175 -18.95 -11.41 2.27
N GLU A 176 -18.91 -11.60 3.60
CA GLU A 176 -20.10 -12.03 4.34
C GLU A 176 -21.19 -10.94 4.31
N TRP A 177 -20.81 -9.66 4.44
CA TRP A 177 -21.76 -8.55 4.29
C TRP A 177 -22.44 -8.56 2.91
N PHE A 178 -21.71 -8.77 1.81
CA PHE A 178 -22.30 -8.90 0.47
C PHE A 178 -23.27 -10.08 0.38
N LYS A 179 -22.93 -11.20 1.00
CA LYS A 179 -23.80 -12.39 1.05
C LYS A 179 -25.09 -12.11 1.85
N GLU A 180 -25.01 -11.37 2.95
CA GLU A 180 -26.18 -10.89 3.70
C GLU A 180 -27.07 -9.95 2.87
N GLN A 181 -26.49 -9.18 1.93
CA GLN A 181 -27.25 -8.37 0.97
C GLN A 181 -27.89 -9.20 -0.16
N GLY A 182 -27.67 -10.52 -0.20
CA GLY A 182 -28.24 -11.42 -1.20
C GLY A 182 -27.38 -11.64 -2.46
N TYR A 183 -26.13 -11.17 -2.48
CA TYR A 183 -25.22 -11.45 -3.57
C TYR A 183 -24.62 -12.85 -3.46
N VAL A 184 -24.39 -13.49 -4.62
CA VAL A 184 -23.64 -14.74 -4.70
C VAL A 184 -22.15 -14.43 -4.76
N ILE A 185 -21.39 -14.97 -3.82
CA ILE A 185 -19.93 -14.82 -3.81
C ILE A 185 -19.33 -15.76 -4.84
N PRO A 186 -18.59 -15.25 -5.84
CA PRO A 186 -17.98 -16.09 -6.87
C PRO A 186 -16.81 -16.90 -6.31
N GLU A 187 -16.44 -17.97 -7.00
CA GLU A 187 -15.16 -18.65 -6.77
C GLU A 187 -13.99 -17.79 -7.27
N PRO A 188 -12.77 -17.97 -6.71
CA PRO A 188 -11.58 -17.29 -7.20
C PRO A 188 -11.34 -17.50 -8.69
N SER A 189 -11.07 -16.40 -9.38
CA SER A 189 -10.88 -16.38 -10.82
C SER A 189 -9.40 -16.56 -11.22
N SER A 190 -9.14 -16.69 -12.52
CA SER A 190 -7.80 -17.01 -13.03
C SER A 190 -6.71 -16.00 -12.60
N PRO A 191 -6.93 -14.67 -12.59
CA PRO A 191 -5.95 -13.70 -12.09
C PRO A 191 -5.51 -13.98 -10.65
N GLY A 192 -6.45 -14.14 -9.71
CA GLY A 192 -6.16 -14.42 -8.31
C GLY A 192 -5.44 -15.74 -8.10
N VAL A 193 -5.91 -16.82 -8.73
CA VAL A 193 -5.27 -18.15 -8.64
C VAL A 193 -3.86 -18.13 -9.22
N THR A 194 -3.66 -17.45 -10.36
CA THR A 194 -2.33 -17.33 -10.98
C THR A 194 -1.39 -16.57 -10.09
N TYR A 195 -1.84 -15.45 -9.51
CA TYR A 195 -0.99 -14.63 -8.66
C TYR A 195 -0.64 -15.33 -7.34
N ALA A 196 -1.63 -15.95 -6.67
CA ALA A 196 -1.39 -16.72 -5.46
C ALA A 196 -0.34 -17.82 -5.65
N ARG A 197 -0.48 -18.62 -6.72
CA ARG A 197 0.52 -19.66 -7.05
C ARG A 197 1.90 -19.09 -7.33
N TYR A 198 1.98 -17.94 -8.00
CA TYR A 198 3.24 -17.28 -8.28
C TYR A 198 3.94 -16.82 -6.99
N LEU A 199 3.17 -16.24 -6.05
CA LEU A 199 3.68 -15.84 -4.73
C LEU A 199 4.18 -17.03 -3.92
N GLU A 200 3.45 -18.15 -3.92
CA GLU A 200 3.90 -19.39 -3.26
C GLU A 200 5.23 -19.87 -3.84
N GLU A 201 5.37 -19.91 -5.17
CA GLU A 201 6.61 -20.31 -5.81
C GLU A 201 7.80 -19.39 -5.45
N LEU A 202 7.62 -18.07 -5.55
CA LEU A 202 8.66 -17.12 -5.20
C LEU A 202 9.05 -17.26 -3.73
N SER A 203 8.07 -17.44 -2.84
CA SER A 203 8.32 -17.47 -1.40
C SER A 203 9.26 -18.58 -0.94
N GLU A 204 9.37 -19.66 -1.70
CA GLU A 204 10.23 -20.82 -1.41
C GLU A 204 11.62 -20.72 -2.06
N LYS A 205 11.76 -19.89 -3.11
CA LYS A 205 12.95 -19.91 -3.99
C LYS A 205 13.69 -18.58 -4.08
N ASP A 206 12.96 -17.47 -3.92
CA ASP A 206 13.42 -16.13 -4.28
C ASP A 206 12.85 -15.08 -3.31
N PRO A 207 13.50 -14.89 -2.14
CA PRO A 207 12.99 -14.00 -1.12
C PRO A 207 13.03 -12.54 -1.51
N GLN A 208 13.99 -12.13 -2.36
CA GLN A 208 14.06 -10.76 -2.86
C GLN A 208 12.86 -10.43 -3.75
N ALA A 209 12.54 -11.30 -4.72
CA ALA A 209 11.36 -11.14 -5.56
C ALA A 209 10.06 -11.17 -4.74
N PHE A 210 9.93 -12.12 -3.81
CA PHE A 210 8.77 -12.19 -2.92
C PHE A 210 8.56 -10.89 -2.12
N ILE A 211 9.63 -10.32 -1.55
CA ILE A 211 9.55 -9.06 -0.80
C ILE A 211 9.11 -7.89 -1.69
N CYS A 212 9.52 -7.84 -2.96
CA CYS A 212 9.01 -6.86 -3.91
C CYS A 212 7.49 -6.93 -4.04
N HIS A 213 6.94 -8.14 -4.18
CA HIS A 213 5.51 -8.36 -4.28
C HIS A 213 4.76 -8.04 -2.99
N PHE A 214 5.32 -8.43 -1.83
CA PHE A 214 4.77 -8.06 -0.52
C PHE A 214 4.65 -6.54 -0.39
N TYR A 215 5.73 -5.81 -0.68
CA TYR A 215 5.76 -4.35 -0.63
C TYR A 215 4.71 -3.75 -1.56
N ASN A 216 4.72 -4.09 -2.85
CA ASN A 216 3.83 -3.46 -3.82
C ASN A 216 2.35 -3.79 -3.53
N THR A 217 2.02 -5.00 -3.10
CA THR A 217 0.64 -5.39 -2.79
C THR A 217 0.07 -4.58 -1.63
N TYR A 218 0.77 -4.54 -0.49
CA TYR A 218 0.31 -3.80 0.69
C TYR A 218 0.34 -2.28 0.48
N PHE A 219 1.44 -1.73 -0.06
CA PHE A 219 1.58 -0.29 -0.20
C PHE A 219 0.67 0.29 -1.30
N ALA A 220 0.43 -0.44 -2.40
CA ALA A 220 -0.54 0.00 -3.40
C ALA A 220 -1.96 0.09 -2.82
N HIS A 221 -2.37 -0.88 -1.99
CA HIS A 221 -3.68 -0.88 -1.35
C HIS A 221 -3.86 0.32 -0.40
N THR A 222 -2.87 0.59 0.44
CA THR A 222 -2.92 1.71 1.41
C THR A 222 -2.87 3.10 0.76
N ALA A 223 -2.44 3.19 -0.50
CA ALA A 223 -2.39 4.43 -1.28
C ALA A 223 -3.54 4.50 -2.31
N GLY A 224 -3.32 3.99 -3.52
CA GLY A 224 -4.28 4.03 -4.62
C GLY A 224 -5.54 3.20 -4.34
N GLY A 225 -5.39 2.06 -3.65
CA GLY A 225 -6.50 1.16 -3.32
C GLY A 225 -7.61 1.84 -2.52
N ARG A 226 -7.26 2.69 -1.54
CA ARG A 226 -8.24 3.48 -0.77
C ARG A 226 -9.05 4.44 -1.63
N MET A 227 -8.42 5.07 -2.62
CA MET A 227 -9.10 5.97 -3.54
C MET A 227 -10.05 5.20 -4.45
N ILE A 228 -9.59 4.07 -5.00
CA ILE A 228 -10.40 3.16 -5.83
C ILE A 228 -11.61 2.66 -5.02
N GLY A 229 -11.40 2.14 -3.81
CA GLY A 229 -12.46 1.64 -2.94
C GLY A 229 -13.56 2.68 -2.69
N ARG A 230 -13.17 3.92 -2.38
CA ARG A 230 -14.11 5.03 -2.21
C ARG A 230 -14.92 5.29 -3.48
N LYS A 231 -14.26 5.36 -4.64
CA LYS A 231 -14.92 5.62 -5.92
C LYS A 231 -15.84 4.51 -6.37
N VAL A 232 -15.48 3.26 -6.13
CA VAL A 232 -16.36 2.12 -6.39
C VAL A 232 -17.56 2.16 -5.44
N ALA A 233 -17.35 2.40 -4.14
CA ALA A 233 -18.44 2.49 -3.17
C ALA A 233 -19.42 3.64 -3.46
N GLU A 234 -18.92 4.81 -3.89
CA GLU A 234 -19.74 5.94 -4.36
C GLU A 234 -20.66 5.54 -5.52
N ARG A 235 -20.20 4.65 -6.41
CA ARG A 235 -20.92 4.25 -7.63
C ARG A 235 -21.92 3.12 -7.40
N ILE A 236 -21.54 2.10 -6.63
CA ILE A 236 -22.28 0.83 -6.59
C ILE A 236 -22.65 0.35 -5.18
N LEU A 237 -22.20 1.00 -4.10
CA LEU A 237 -22.44 0.56 -2.72
C LEU A 237 -23.04 1.65 -1.81
N GLU A 238 -23.69 2.68 -2.37
CA GLU A 238 -24.30 3.78 -1.61
C GLU A 238 -23.34 4.44 -0.59
N ASN A 239 -22.05 4.56 -0.95
CA ASN A 239 -20.98 5.07 -0.09
C ASN A 239 -20.65 4.21 1.14
N LYS A 240 -21.03 2.92 1.16
CA LYS A 240 -20.59 1.98 2.19
C LYS A 240 -19.06 1.91 2.21
N GLU A 241 -18.47 2.28 3.33
CA GLU A 241 -17.06 2.03 3.58
C GLU A 241 -16.87 0.58 4.05
N LEU A 242 -16.21 -0.20 3.21
CA LEU A 242 -15.85 -1.60 3.48
C LEU A 242 -14.68 -1.71 4.46
N GLU A 243 -14.64 -2.81 5.21
CA GLU A 243 -13.60 -3.11 6.21
C GLU A 243 -12.23 -3.26 5.55
N PHE A 244 -12.17 -3.71 4.30
CA PHE A 244 -10.94 -3.83 3.51
C PHE A 244 -10.12 -2.53 3.46
N TYR A 245 -10.77 -1.37 3.57
CA TYR A 245 -10.16 -0.03 3.54
C TYR A 245 -10.03 0.63 4.92
N LYS A 246 -10.24 -0.11 6.01
CA LYS A 246 -10.12 0.36 7.39
C LYS A 246 -8.97 -0.36 8.10
N TRP A 247 -8.31 0.33 9.01
CA TRP A 247 -7.21 -0.24 9.80
C TRP A 247 -7.43 0.05 11.28
N ASP A 248 -7.07 -0.92 12.11
CA ASP A 248 -7.01 -0.73 13.55
C ASP A 248 -5.71 0.01 13.89
N GLY A 249 -5.83 1.27 14.29
CA GLY A 249 -4.70 2.14 14.64
C GLY A 249 -4.32 3.16 13.57
N ASP A 250 -3.23 3.89 13.83
CA ASP A 250 -2.75 4.94 12.94
C ASP A 250 -2.03 4.35 11.72
N LEU A 251 -2.64 4.46 10.54
CA LEU A 251 -2.10 3.90 9.30
C LEU A 251 -0.71 4.44 8.95
N SER A 252 -0.40 5.70 9.27
CA SER A 252 0.92 6.27 8.98
C SER A 252 2.00 5.59 9.81
N GLN A 253 1.73 5.33 11.08
CA GLN A 253 2.63 4.58 11.97
C GLN A 253 2.77 3.13 11.54
N LEU A 254 1.67 2.44 11.19
CA LEU A 254 1.73 1.06 10.67
C LEU A 254 2.61 0.97 9.43
N LEU A 255 2.41 1.88 8.47
CA LEU A 255 3.21 1.93 7.25
C LEU A 255 4.68 2.21 7.57
N GLN A 256 4.98 3.17 8.45
CA GLN A 256 6.37 3.49 8.81
C GLN A 256 7.07 2.29 9.45
N ASN A 257 6.41 1.58 10.37
CA ASN A 257 6.94 0.38 11.00
C ASN A 257 7.31 -0.70 9.96
N VAL A 258 6.45 -0.91 8.96
CA VAL A 258 6.73 -1.87 7.87
C VAL A 258 7.87 -1.39 6.97
N ARG A 259 7.98 -0.08 6.68
CA ARG A 259 9.12 0.46 5.94
C ARG A 259 10.44 0.22 6.67
N ASP A 260 10.47 0.44 7.97
CA ASP A 260 11.68 0.23 8.78
C ASP A 260 12.09 -1.24 8.80
N LYS A 261 11.12 -2.17 8.92
CA LYS A 261 11.34 -3.62 8.81
C LYS A 261 11.89 -4.02 7.42
N LEU A 262 11.30 -3.51 6.34
CA LEU A 262 11.77 -3.76 4.97
C LEU A 262 13.21 -3.26 4.77
N ASN A 263 13.52 -2.05 5.24
CA ASN A 263 14.88 -1.50 5.19
C ASN A 263 15.87 -2.40 5.96
N LYS A 264 15.52 -2.80 7.18
CA LYS A 264 16.35 -3.69 8.02
C LYS A 264 16.61 -5.04 7.33
N VAL A 265 15.60 -5.66 6.71
CA VAL A 265 15.79 -6.91 5.96
C VAL A 265 16.75 -6.71 4.78
N ALA A 266 16.60 -5.61 4.04
CA ALA A 266 17.42 -5.29 2.88
C ALA A 266 18.84 -4.75 3.22
N GLU A 267 19.14 -4.44 4.48
CA GLU A 267 20.50 -4.02 4.88
C GLU A 267 21.55 -5.11 4.61
N SER A 268 21.15 -6.37 4.77
CA SER A 268 22.02 -7.53 4.54
C SER A 268 22.19 -7.90 3.07
N TRP A 269 21.36 -7.33 2.18
CA TRP A 269 21.38 -7.67 0.76
C TRP A 269 22.51 -6.98 0.02
N SER A 270 23.14 -7.73 -0.88
CA SER A 270 24.02 -7.21 -1.93
C SER A 270 23.27 -6.24 -2.86
N ARG A 271 24.03 -5.50 -3.68
CA ARG A 271 23.42 -4.60 -4.65
C ARG A 271 22.65 -5.37 -5.71
N GLU A 272 23.18 -6.51 -6.12
CA GLU A 272 22.58 -7.42 -7.10
C GLU A 272 21.24 -7.98 -6.61
N GLU A 273 21.15 -8.37 -5.33
CA GLU A 273 19.89 -8.81 -4.70
C GLU A 273 18.84 -7.70 -4.62
N LYS A 274 19.27 -6.47 -4.28
CA LYS A 274 18.40 -5.30 -4.29
C LYS A 274 17.89 -4.98 -5.70
N ASP A 275 18.78 -5.02 -6.69
CA ASP A 275 18.41 -4.76 -8.08
C ASP A 275 17.45 -5.82 -8.61
N HIS A 276 17.68 -7.10 -8.29
CA HIS A 276 16.78 -8.20 -8.59
C HIS A 276 15.37 -8.00 -8.00
N CYS A 277 15.29 -7.57 -6.74
CA CYS A 277 14.01 -7.17 -6.13
C CYS A 277 13.33 -6.02 -6.90
N LEU A 278 14.08 -5.01 -7.35
CA LEU A 278 13.51 -3.88 -8.09
C LEU A 278 13.01 -4.28 -9.49
N GLU A 279 13.72 -5.18 -10.18
CA GLU A 279 13.35 -5.70 -11.50
C GLU A 279 12.01 -6.46 -11.48
N GLU A 280 11.67 -7.09 -10.35
CA GLU A 280 10.42 -7.81 -10.18
C GLU A 280 9.16 -6.91 -10.13
N THR A 281 9.34 -5.59 -9.94
CA THR A 281 8.23 -4.63 -9.78
C THR A 281 7.25 -4.67 -10.97
N GLU A 282 7.74 -4.83 -12.20
CA GLU A 282 6.86 -4.86 -13.38
C GLU A 282 5.91 -6.08 -13.37
N LYS A 283 6.38 -7.24 -12.89
CA LYS A 283 5.51 -8.42 -12.73
C LYS A 283 4.49 -8.24 -11.62
N SER A 284 4.87 -7.58 -10.52
CA SER A 284 3.94 -7.25 -9.44
C SER A 284 2.81 -6.34 -9.91
N PHE A 285 3.11 -5.34 -10.75
CA PHE A 285 2.12 -4.47 -11.37
C PHE A 285 1.23 -5.22 -12.34
N LYS A 286 1.80 -6.10 -13.17
CA LYS A 286 1.01 -6.92 -14.10
C LYS A 286 -0.02 -7.77 -13.36
N HIS A 287 0.41 -8.55 -12.38
CA HIS A 287 -0.50 -9.42 -11.62
C HIS A 287 -1.57 -8.63 -10.86
N SER A 288 -1.17 -7.56 -10.17
CA SER A 288 -2.12 -6.69 -9.46
C SER A 288 -3.10 -6.00 -10.41
N GLY A 289 -2.63 -5.59 -11.59
CA GLY A 289 -3.44 -4.96 -12.64
C GLY A 289 -4.47 -5.90 -13.24
N GLU A 290 -4.13 -7.18 -13.45
CA GLU A 290 -5.06 -8.20 -13.92
C GLU A 290 -6.22 -8.44 -12.95
N ILE A 291 -5.94 -8.45 -11.63
CA ILE A 291 -6.98 -8.51 -10.59
C ILE A 291 -7.80 -7.22 -10.56
N LEU A 292 -7.14 -6.05 -10.61
CA LEU A 292 -7.81 -4.76 -10.59
C LEU A 292 -8.79 -4.59 -11.77
N ARG A 293 -8.44 -5.14 -12.93
CA ARG A 293 -9.29 -5.13 -14.12
C ARG A 293 -10.64 -5.83 -13.91
N LEU A 294 -10.74 -6.78 -12.97
CA LEU A 294 -11.99 -7.46 -12.65
C LEU A 294 -13.09 -6.50 -12.19
N ILE A 295 -12.72 -5.37 -11.57
CA ILE A 295 -13.68 -4.33 -11.17
C ILE A 295 -14.50 -3.82 -12.37
N LEU A 296 -13.92 -3.87 -13.57
CA LEU A 296 -14.50 -3.37 -14.82
C LEU A 296 -15.07 -4.51 -15.70
N SER A 297 -15.21 -5.72 -15.13
CA SER A 297 -15.67 -6.94 -15.83
C SER A 297 -17.12 -7.32 -15.53
#